data_AF-A0AAJ0M6C0-F1
#
_entry.id   AF-A0AAJ0M6C0-F1
#
_cell.length_a   1.000
_cell.length_b   1.000
_cell.length_c   1.000
_cell.angle_alpha   90.00
_cell.angle_beta   90.00
_cell.angle_gamma   90.00
#
_symmetry.space_group_name_H-M   'P 1'
#
loop_
_entity.id
_entity.type
_entity.pdbx_description
1 polymer ?
#
loop_
_entity_poly.entity_id
_entity_poly.type
_entity_poly.pdbx_seq_one_letter_code
_entity_poly.pdbx_strand_id
1 'polypeptide(L)'
;MHHATILGLLAAAVTVSARPPHSHDHAASTGAIKCPIVFDGRVKATTALTDFDSYSTSLFNPDYVKGQNLKWSQIIKFPQAASNARFDNESYRPFEVTISDASIFQTQRGFRRAGLQFQGDTNNGSPGTKGVKTIHFSIKWDAQRALNLSHEYLNVWHEAADYSANQFNFEAGAILGQSSLPKDTWKVLDRNNRQIWSTQILKNDWQNFAITLDFNKNTLQVYYSKGDEPLKSVTSAVSNNNAGEGQYQIGILKKPTGTSDVVNSGYQESNLNEGLIYGSLFIEDSANGCVSL
;
A
#
# COMPACT_ATOMS: atom_id res chain seq x y z
N MET A 1 -31.92 -73.83 -43.03
CA MET A 1 -32.14 -72.38 -42.83
C MET A 1 -31.20 -71.93 -41.72
N HIS A 2 -30.02 -71.46 -42.10
CA HIS A 2 -28.90 -71.22 -41.17
C HIS A 2 -29.08 -69.89 -40.43
N HIS A 3 -29.08 -69.96 -39.10
CA HIS A 3 -29.01 -68.79 -38.22
C HIS A 3 -27.58 -68.27 -38.19
N ALA A 4 -27.37 -67.07 -38.73
CA ALA A 4 -26.11 -66.35 -38.65
C ALA A 4 -26.11 -65.48 -37.37
N THR A 5 -25.22 -65.82 -36.44
CA THR A 5 -24.94 -65.08 -35.22
C THR A 5 -24.09 -63.85 -35.58
N ILE A 6 -24.65 -62.64 -35.46
CA ILE A 6 -23.89 -61.39 -35.60
C ILE A 6 -23.28 -61.04 -34.24
N LEU A 7 -21.95 -61.12 -34.17
CA LEU A 7 -21.13 -60.67 -33.05
C LEU A 7 -21.01 -59.13 -33.13
N GLY A 8 -21.69 -58.41 -32.24
CA GLY A 8 -21.53 -56.96 -32.11
C GLY A 8 -20.29 -56.62 -31.29
N LEU A 9 -19.28 -56.01 -31.94
CA LEU A 9 -18.13 -55.41 -31.26
C LEU A 9 -18.58 -54.14 -30.51
N LEU A 10 -18.56 -54.18 -29.17
CA LEU A 10 -18.58 -52.98 -28.34
C LEU A 10 -17.20 -52.31 -28.42
N ALA A 11 -17.11 -51.18 -29.11
CA ALA A 11 -15.99 -50.27 -28.98
C ALA A 11 -16.13 -49.45 -27.69
N ALA A 12 -15.29 -49.74 -26.70
CA ALA A 12 -15.15 -48.91 -25.51
C ALA A 12 -14.45 -47.59 -25.92
N ALA A 13 -15.21 -46.50 -25.98
CA ALA A 13 -14.65 -45.16 -26.15
C ALA A 13 -13.98 -44.75 -24.83
N VAL A 14 -12.65 -44.81 -24.78
CA VAL A 14 -11.86 -44.20 -23.70
C VAL A 14 -11.89 -42.69 -23.93
N THR A 15 -12.74 -41.98 -23.20
CA THR A 15 -12.69 -40.52 -23.13
C THR A 15 -11.45 -40.13 -22.35
N VAL A 16 -10.36 -39.87 -23.06
CA VAL A 16 -9.21 -39.14 -22.51
C VAL A 16 -9.72 -37.72 -22.23
N SER A 17 -9.99 -37.40 -20.96
CA SER A 17 -10.19 -36.01 -20.57
C SER A 17 -8.85 -35.31 -20.75
N ALA A 18 -8.67 -34.65 -21.89
CA ALA A 18 -7.59 -33.70 -22.06
C ALA A 18 -7.78 -32.63 -20.98
N ARG A 19 -6.92 -32.64 -19.96
CA ARG A 19 -6.78 -31.48 -19.07
C ARG A 19 -6.51 -30.28 -19.98
N PRO A 20 -7.22 -29.15 -19.81
CA PRO A 20 -6.86 -27.95 -20.52
C PRO A 20 -5.37 -27.69 -20.28
N PRO A 21 -4.58 -27.41 -21.34
CA PRO A 21 -3.19 -27.05 -21.15
C PRO A 21 -3.17 -25.91 -20.14
N HIS A 22 -2.35 -26.05 -19.09
CA HIS A 22 -2.02 -24.96 -18.20
C HIS A 22 -1.75 -23.75 -19.09
N SER A 23 -2.66 -22.78 -19.03
CA SER A 23 -2.51 -21.51 -19.70
C SER A 23 -1.14 -21.00 -19.28
N HIS A 24 -0.23 -20.96 -20.25
CA HIS A 24 1.02 -20.25 -20.12
C HIS A 24 0.74 -18.95 -19.39
N ASP A 25 1.54 -18.69 -18.35
CA ASP A 25 1.64 -17.39 -17.72
C ASP A 25 1.74 -16.35 -18.84
N HIS A 26 0.61 -15.73 -19.17
CA HIS A 26 0.63 -14.43 -19.80
C HIS A 26 1.22 -13.56 -18.70
N ALA A 27 2.54 -13.38 -18.74
CA ALA A 27 3.22 -12.36 -17.97
C ALA A 27 2.50 -11.06 -18.33
N ALA A 28 1.57 -10.65 -17.48
CA ALA A 28 0.79 -9.45 -17.68
C ALA A 28 1.78 -8.30 -17.75
N SER A 29 1.61 -7.45 -18.77
CA SER A 29 2.45 -6.27 -18.97
C SER A 29 2.54 -5.49 -17.67
N THR A 30 3.75 -5.32 -17.15
CA THR A 30 4.01 -4.34 -16.10
C THR A 30 3.47 -2.98 -16.57
N GLY A 31 2.85 -2.25 -15.64
CA GLY A 31 2.37 -0.90 -15.92
C GLY A 31 3.56 -0.02 -16.31
N ALA A 32 3.37 0.83 -17.32
CA ALA A 32 4.39 1.79 -17.73
C ALA A 32 4.21 3.11 -16.98
N ILE A 33 5.28 3.57 -16.31
CA ILE A 33 5.32 4.93 -15.77
C ILE A 33 5.58 5.89 -16.94
N LYS A 34 4.61 6.76 -17.22
CA LYS A 34 4.67 7.70 -18.36
C LYS A 34 4.80 9.17 -17.94
N CYS A 35 4.62 9.46 -16.66
CA CYS A 35 4.74 10.81 -16.12
C CYS A 35 6.11 11.00 -15.45
N PRO A 36 6.64 12.24 -15.40
CA PRO A 36 7.87 12.52 -14.69
C PRO A 36 7.77 12.11 -13.20
N ILE A 37 8.72 11.32 -12.73
CA ILE A 37 8.78 10.94 -11.30
C ILE A 37 9.37 12.10 -10.50
N VAL A 38 8.69 12.46 -9.41
CA VAL A 38 9.14 13.44 -8.41
C VAL A 38 9.91 12.74 -7.30
N PHE A 39 9.37 11.63 -6.80
CA PHE A 39 10.04 10.76 -5.82
C PHE A 39 9.91 9.30 -6.24
N ASP A 40 11.02 8.57 -6.31
CA ASP A 40 11.02 7.13 -6.61
C ASP A 40 11.33 6.33 -5.34
N GLY A 41 10.32 5.69 -4.78
CA GLY A 41 10.43 4.82 -3.61
C GLY A 41 10.46 3.33 -3.96
N ARG A 42 10.55 2.98 -5.25
CA ARG A 42 10.65 1.58 -5.66
C ARG A 42 12.03 1.05 -5.27
N VAL A 43 12.02 0.00 -4.46
CA VAL A 43 13.24 -0.60 -3.91
C VAL A 43 13.92 -1.44 -4.98
N LYS A 44 15.19 -1.17 -5.28
CA LYS A 44 15.95 -1.93 -6.28
C LYS A 44 16.14 -3.37 -5.81
N ALA A 45 16.17 -4.31 -6.75
CA ALA A 45 16.43 -5.72 -6.46
C ALA A 45 17.81 -5.95 -5.79
N THR A 46 18.75 -5.02 -5.97
CA THR A 46 20.09 -5.06 -5.37
C THR A 46 20.20 -4.37 -4.01
N THR A 47 19.15 -3.67 -3.54
CA THR A 47 19.17 -2.95 -2.27
C THR A 47 19.34 -3.93 -1.11
N ALA A 48 20.28 -3.64 -0.21
CA ALA A 48 20.45 -4.35 1.05
C ALA A 48 19.63 -3.67 2.15
N LEU A 49 19.19 -4.41 3.17
CA LEU A 49 18.42 -3.85 4.29
C LEU A 49 19.18 -2.72 5.02
N THR A 50 20.50 -2.83 5.12
CA THR A 50 21.35 -1.80 5.74
C THR A 50 21.40 -0.50 4.94
N ASP A 51 21.04 -0.51 3.66
CA ASP A 51 21.05 0.71 2.84
C ASP A 51 20.02 1.72 3.35
N PHE A 52 18.94 1.26 3.99
CA PHE A 52 17.91 2.12 4.59
C PHE A 52 18.37 2.85 5.85
N ASP A 53 19.51 2.48 6.44
CA ASP A 53 19.99 3.03 7.70
C ASP A 53 20.93 4.24 7.53
N SER A 54 21.18 4.70 6.30
CA SER A 54 22.11 5.80 6.01
C SER A 54 21.55 6.77 4.98
N TYR A 55 21.75 8.08 5.21
CA TYR A 55 21.37 9.13 4.28
C TYR A 55 22.06 9.02 2.91
N SER A 56 23.24 8.40 2.83
CA SER A 56 23.99 8.27 1.58
C SER A 56 23.47 7.18 0.65
N THR A 57 22.70 6.23 1.18
CA THR A 57 22.23 5.04 0.45
C THR A 57 20.72 4.89 0.44
N SER A 58 20.04 5.41 1.45
CA SER A 58 18.61 5.20 1.64
C SER A 58 17.77 6.02 0.67
N LEU A 59 16.69 5.41 0.17
CA LEU A 59 15.62 6.08 -0.58
C LEU A 59 14.68 6.88 0.35
N PHE A 60 14.77 6.64 1.65
CA PHE A 60 13.91 7.22 2.68
C PHE A 60 14.74 7.86 3.79
N ASN A 61 14.13 8.74 4.58
CA ASN A 61 14.76 9.29 5.78
C ASN A 61 15.15 8.16 6.76
N PRO A 62 16.43 8.00 7.12
CA PRO A 62 16.90 6.89 7.93
C PRO A 62 16.57 7.00 9.43
N ASP A 63 16.21 8.19 9.92
CA ASP A 63 16.16 8.49 11.36
C ASP A 63 14.75 8.64 11.90
N TYR A 64 13.87 9.31 11.15
CA TYR A 64 12.60 9.79 11.68
C TYR A 64 11.45 8.78 11.54
N VAL A 65 10.42 9.01 12.36
CA VAL A 65 9.10 8.36 12.30
C VAL A 65 9.12 6.85 12.55
N LYS A 66 10.00 6.40 13.44
CA LYS A 66 10.08 5.02 13.94
C LYS A 66 10.52 4.97 15.40
N GLY A 67 10.50 3.79 16.01
CA GLY A 67 11.05 3.59 17.35
C GLY A 67 12.47 4.15 17.47
N GLN A 68 12.76 4.93 18.53
CA GLN A 68 14.04 5.64 18.67
C GLN A 68 15.27 4.72 18.64
N ASN A 69 15.11 3.48 19.11
CA ASN A 69 16.17 2.48 19.17
C ASN A 69 16.15 1.49 17.99
N LEU A 70 15.25 1.69 17.02
CA LEU A 70 15.11 0.82 15.87
C LEU A 70 15.80 1.41 14.65
N LYS A 71 16.45 0.55 13.88
CA LYS A 71 16.94 0.81 12.53
C LYS A 71 15.91 0.38 11.49
N TRP A 72 15.94 0.96 10.30
CA TRP A 72 15.06 0.51 9.22
C TRP A 72 15.39 -0.91 8.78
N SER A 73 16.65 -1.32 8.82
CA SER A 73 17.06 -2.71 8.58
C SER A 73 16.43 -3.74 9.55
N GLN A 74 15.91 -3.30 10.69
CA GLN A 74 15.19 -4.15 11.66
C GLN A 74 13.67 -4.13 11.44
N ILE A 75 13.16 -3.09 10.77
CA ILE A 75 11.74 -2.85 10.53
C ILE A 75 11.32 -3.35 9.15
N ILE A 76 12.17 -3.15 8.14
CA ILE A 76 11.93 -3.52 6.76
C ILE A 76 12.33 -4.97 6.55
N LYS A 77 11.49 -5.71 5.83
CA LYS A 77 11.79 -7.06 5.36
C LYS A 77 11.65 -7.15 3.85
N PHE A 78 12.38 -8.08 3.24
CA PHE A 78 12.14 -8.45 1.85
C PHE A 78 11.35 -9.76 1.81
N PRO A 79 10.07 -9.74 1.40
CA PRO A 79 9.26 -10.94 1.34
C PRO A 79 9.77 -11.88 0.24
N GLN A 80 10.09 -13.13 0.59
CA GLN A 80 10.69 -14.10 -0.34
C GLN A 80 9.76 -14.58 -1.46
N ALA A 81 8.44 -14.48 -1.29
CA ALA A 81 7.44 -15.08 -2.17
C ALA A 81 6.47 -14.07 -2.80
N ALA A 82 6.75 -12.77 -2.69
CA ALA A 82 5.90 -11.77 -3.32
C ALA A 82 6.32 -11.56 -4.78
N SER A 83 5.39 -11.76 -5.70
CA SER A 83 5.55 -11.32 -7.09
C SER A 83 5.73 -9.80 -7.14
N ASN A 84 6.34 -9.30 -8.22
CA ASN A 84 6.46 -7.86 -8.43
C ASN A 84 5.08 -7.19 -8.50
N ALA A 85 5.00 -5.97 -7.98
CA ALA A 85 3.82 -5.14 -8.09
C ALA A 85 3.69 -4.53 -9.49
N ARG A 86 2.54 -3.92 -9.78
CA ARG A 86 2.14 -3.48 -11.12
C ARG A 86 3.21 -2.67 -11.88
N PHE A 87 3.79 -1.65 -11.25
CA PHE A 87 4.80 -0.76 -11.85
C PHE A 87 6.24 -1.15 -11.52
N ASP A 88 6.43 -2.36 -11.00
CA ASP A 88 7.74 -2.94 -10.71
C ASP A 88 8.08 -4.00 -11.77
N ASN A 89 9.32 -4.00 -12.22
CA ASN A 89 9.88 -5.05 -13.06
C ASN A 89 11.00 -5.77 -12.29
N GLU A 90 11.75 -6.65 -12.95
CA GLU A 90 12.84 -7.42 -12.32
C GLU A 90 13.95 -6.57 -11.68
N SER A 91 14.06 -5.28 -12.02
CA SER A 91 15.02 -4.35 -11.40
C SER A 91 14.58 -3.89 -10.00
N TYR A 92 13.34 -4.16 -9.62
CA TYR A 92 12.75 -3.76 -8.35
C TYR A 92 12.27 -4.98 -7.56
N ARG A 93 12.01 -4.77 -6.27
CA ARG A 93 11.44 -5.79 -5.40
C ARG A 93 10.45 -5.19 -4.41
N PRO A 94 9.45 -5.98 -3.99
CA PRO A 94 8.60 -5.60 -2.88
C PRO A 94 9.38 -5.54 -1.56
N PHE A 95 8.88 -4.75 -0.64
CA PHE A 95 9.39 -4.65 0.72
C PHE A 95 8.22 -4.64 1.71
N GLU A 96 8.45 -5.08 2.93
CA GLU A 96 7.45 -5.09 3.99
C GLU A 96 7.87 -4.14 5.08
N VAL A 97 6.96 -3.27 5.53
CA VAL A 97 7.17 -2.47 6.75
C VAL A 97 6.49 -3.20 7.90
N THR A 98 7.24 -3.46 8.97
CA THR A 98 6.72 -4.16 10.15
C THR A 98 6.68 -3.28 11.39
N ILE A 99 5.74 -3.58 12.28
CA ILE A 99 5.66 -3.00 13.62
C ILE A 99 5.72 -4.10 14.67
N SER A 100 6.26 -3.75 15.83
CA SER A 100 6.32 -4.60 17.02
C SER A 100 6.07 -3.79 18.27
N ASP A 101 6.17 -4.42 19.45
CA ASP A 101 6.07 -3.74 20.74
C ASP A 101 7.08 -2.58 20.90
N ALA A 102 8.21 -2.65 20.19
CA ALA A 102 9.26 -1.64 20.21
C ALA A 102 8.99 -0.43 19.30
N SER A 103 7.96 -0.48 18.45
CA SER A 103 7.65 0.57 17.45
C SER A 103 7.01 1.82 18.07
N ILE A 104 7.61 2.39 19.11
CA ILE A 104 7.11 3.58 19.81
C ILE A 104 7.92 4.80 19.35
N PHE A 105 7.31 5.67 18.56
CA PHE A 105 7.93 6.93 18.13
C PHE A 105 7.86 7.96 19.27
N GLN A 106 9.02 8.51 19.63
CA GLN A 106 9.16 9.44 20.77
C GLN A 106 8.48 8.89 22.03
N THR A 107 7.55 9.65 22.62
CA THR A 107 6.80 9.27 23.82
C THR A 107 5.36 8.82 23.51
N GLN A 108 5.01 8.60 22.24
CA GLN A 108 3.65 8.26 21.79
C GLN A 108 3.31 6.79 22.06
N ARG A 109 3.14 6.43 23.33
CA ARG A 109 2.98 5.02 23.77
C ARG A 109 1.68 4.37 23.32
N GLY A 110 0.67 5.17 22.98
CA GLY A 110 -0.59 4.67 22.43
C GLY A 110 -0.39 4.07 21.03
N PHE A 111 0.51 4.63 20.23
CA PHE A 111 0.76 4.18 18.86
C PHE A 111 1.79 3.05 18.76
N ARG A 112 1.71 2.31 17.65
CA ARG A 112 2.85 1.61 17.05
C ARG A 112 3.10 2.20 15.67
N ARG A 113 4.27 2.79 15.44
CA ARG A 113 4.55 3.62 14.27
C ARG A 113 5.88 3.24 13.60
N ALA A 114 5.81 3.09 12.29
CA ALA A 114 6.92 3.04 11.36
C ALA A 114 6.44 3.70 10.05
N GLY A 115 6.81 4.97 9.82
CA GLY A 115 6.45 5.72 8.61
C GLY A 115 7.69 6.11 7.82
N LEU A 116 7.86 5.56 6.62
CA LEU A 116 8.90 5.98 5.70
C LEU A 116 8.53 7.33 5.09
N GLN A 117 9.47 8.26 5.08
CA GLN A 117 9.39 9.53 4.36
C GLN A 117 10.41 9.51 3.22
N PHE A 118 10.05 9.93 2.01
CA PHE A 118 10.99 9.97 0.89
C PHE A 118 12.21 10.84 1.22
N GLN A 119 13.39 10.37 0.82
CA GLN A 119 14.62 11.15 0.98
C GLN A 119 14.51 12.43 0.14
N GLY A 120 14.67 13.59 0.78
CA GLY A 120 14.53 14.90 0.13
C GLY A 120 13.09 15.45 0.07
N ASP A 121 12.09 14.71 0.57
CA ASP A 121 10.76 15.26 0.84
C ASP A 121 10.84 16.13 2.09
N THR A 122 10.88 17.45 1.93
CA THR A 122 11.06 18.39 3.04
C THR A 122 9.72 18.88 3.56
N ASN A 123 9.59 18.94 4.88
CA ASN A 123 8.34 19.36 5.53
C ASN A 123 7.78 20.70 5.04
N ASN A 124 8.68 21.65 4.74
CA ASN A 124 8.33 22.87 4.00
C ASN A 124 9.05 22.88 2.65
N GLY A 125 8.37 23.36 1.61
CA GLY A 125 8.89 23.51 0.26
C GLY A 125 8.95 22.22 -0.56
N SER A 126 8.35 21.12 -0.08
CA SER A 126 8.38 19.81 -0.75
C SER A 126 7.99 19.91 -2.24
N PRO A 127 8.74 19.28 -3.17
CA PRO A 127 8.30 19.15 -4.55
C PRO A 127 7.06 18.23 -4.69
N GLY A 128 6.78 17.39 -3.69
CA GLY A 128 5.60 16.53 -3.61
C GLY A 128 4.30 17.26 -3.26
N THR A 129 4.36 18.55 -2.92
CA THR A 129 3.17 19.34 -2.51
C THR A 129 2.85 20.52 -3.44
N LYS A 130 3.45 20.56 -4.64
CA LYS A 130 3.27 21.65 -5.60
C LYS A 130 2.51 21.19 -6.84
N GLY A 131 1.55 22.00 -7.29
CA GLY A 131 0.80 21.72 -8.51
C GLY A 131 -0.12 20.51 -8.37
N VAL A 132 0.02 19.52 -9.25
CA VAL A 132 -0.77 18.28 -9.21
C VAL A 132 0.19 17.11 -9.03
N LYS A 133 -0.04 16.28 -8.01
CA LYS A 133 0.84 15.17 -7.66
C LYS A 133 0.03 13.92 -7.43
N THR A 134 0.54 12.79 -7.93
CA THR A 134 -0.09 11.49 -7.72
C THR A 134 0.89 10.56 -7.04
N ILE A 135 0.54 10.10 -5.84
CA ILE A 135 1.26 8.99 -5.21
C ILE A 135 0.69 7.68 -5.75
N HIS A 136 1.57 6.79 -6.18
CA HIS A 136 1.29 5.42 -6.57
C HIS A 136 1.86 4.49 -5.52
N PHE A 137 1.11 3.45 -5.19
CA PHE A 137 1.55 2.38 -4.33
C PHE A 137 0.71 1.13 -4.56
N SER A 138 1.33 -0.03 -4.44
CA SER A 138 0.66 -1.31 -4.37
C SER A 138 0.86 -1.89 -2.98
N ILE A 139 -0.17 -2.54 -2.46
CA ILE A 139 -0.09 -3.26 -1.17
C ILE A 139 -0.47 -4.73 -1.35
N LYS A 140 0.14 -5.57 -0.53
CA LYS A 140 -0.20 -6.99 -0.41
C LYS A 140 -0.27 -7.37 1.06
N TRP A 141 -1.31 -8.10 1.42
CA TRP A 141 -1.46 -8.65 2.76
C TRP A 141 -0.37 -9.66 3.07
N ASP A 142 0.21 -9.61 4.26
CA ASP A 142 1.08 -10.67 4.77
C ASP A 142 0.32 -11.54 5.78
N ALA A 143 0.08 -12.81 5.42
CA ALA A 143 -0.58 -13.75 6.32
C ALA A 143 0.26 -14.14 7.55
N GLN A 144 1.59 -14.03 7.47
CA GLN A 144 2.51 -14.32 8.59
C GLN A 144 2.58 -13.15 9.59
N ARG A 145 2.17 -11.96 9.17
CA ARG A 145 2.22 -10.70 9.93
C ARG A 145 0.93 -9.90 9.74
N ALA A 146 -0.19 -10.60 9.80
CA ALA A 146 -1.51 -10.06 9.55
C ALA A 146 -1.83 -8.88 10.47
N LEU A 147 -2.41 -7.80 9.89
CA LEU A 147 -2.90 -6.67 10.68
C LEU A 147 -4.09 -7.11 11.55
N ASN A 148 -4.13 -6.66 12.81
CA ASN A 148 -5.32 -6.83 13.65
C ASN A 148 -6.37 -5.75 13.38
N LEU A 149 -7.28 -6.02 12.45
CA LEU A 149 -8.31 -5.09 12.00
C LEU A 149 -9.35 -4.65 13.07
N SER A 150 -9.26 -5.10 14.33
CA SER A 150 -9.97 -4.45 15.44
C SER A 150 -9.37 -3.10 15.85
N HIS A 151 -8.16 -2.78 15.39
CA HIS A 151 -7.50 -1.49 15.52
C HIS A 151 -7.65 -0.66 14.24
N GLU A 152 -7.44 0.64 14.34
CA GLU A 152 -7.29 1.54 13.20
C GLU A 152 -5.83 1.63 12.76
N TYR A 153 -5.60 1.65 11.45
CA TYR A 153 -4.28 1.77 10.85
C TYR A 153 -4.24 2.90 9.82
N LEU A 154 -3.24 3.78 9.90
CA LEU A 154 -2.84 4.64 8.78
C LEU A 154 -1.64 3.97 8.09
N ASN A 155 -1.76 3.73 6.79
CA ASN A 155 -0.77 2.98 6.02
C ASN A 155 -0.05 3.83 4.98
N VAL A 156 -0.78 4.75 4.33
CA VAL A 156 -0.21 5.79 3.47
C VAL A 156 -0.94 7.09 3.78
N TRP A 157 -0.23 8.14 4.19
CA TRP A 157 -0.87 9.42 4.47
C TRP A 157 0.05 10.56 4.05
N HIS A 158 -0.54 11.75 3.92
CA HIS A 158 0.21 12.98 3.73
C HIS A 158 -0.02 13.86 4.94
N GLU A 159 1.02 14.09 5.73
CA GLU A 159 0.99 14.85 6.98
C GLU A 159 1.33 16.31 6.69
N ALA A 160 0.48 17.25 7.13
CA ALA A 160 0.70 18.67 6.92
C ALA A 160 1.95 19.16 7.66
N ALA A 161 2.58 20.24 7.18
CA ALA A 161 3.87 20.71 7.69
C ALA A 161 3.84 21.12 9.18
N ASP A 162 2.69 21.55 9.67
CA ASP A 162 2.49 21.93 11.07
C ASP A 162 2.04 20.76 11.95
N TYR A 163 1.96 19.54 11.40
CA TYR A 163 1.52 18.31 12.05
C TYR A 163 0.08 18.37 12.60
N SER A 164 -0.73 19.34 12.14
CA SER A 164 -2.09 19.55 12.65
C SER A 164 -3.13 18.62 12.03
N ALA A 165 -2.86 18.11 10.84
CA ALA A 165 -3.79 17.31 10.06
C ALA A 165 -3.06 16.51 8.98
N ASN A 166 -3.80 15.59 8.36
CA ASN A 166 -3.37 14.93 7.13
C ASN A 166 -4.24 15.42 5.97
N GLN A 167 -3.66 15.66 4.80
CA GLN A 167 -4.45 16.05 3.61
C GLN A 167 -5.29 14.88 3.10
N PHE A 168 -4.80 13.65 3.26
CA PHE A 168 -5.58 12.42 3.12
C PHE A 168 -4.99 11.33 4.00
N ASN A 169 -5.80 10.31 4.28
CA ASN A 169 -5.37 9.07 4.91
C ASN A 169 -5.78 7.87 4.06
N PHE A 170 -4.88 6.92 3.87
CA PHE A 170 -5.18 5.58 3.41
C PHE A 170 -5.14 4.62 4.60
N GLU A 171 -6.30 4.13 4.99
CA GLU A 171 -6.52 3.45 6.26
C GLU A 171 -7.13 2.05 6.10
N ALA A 172 -7.01 1.26 7.18
CA ALA A 172 -7.70 -0.02 7.35
C ALA A 172 -8.10 -0.24 8.81
N GLY A 173 -8.94 -1.25 9.02
CA GLY A 173 -9.38 -1.64 10.34
C GLY A 173 -10.53 -0.79 10.87
N ALA A 174 -10.74 -0.86 12.19
CA ALA A 174 -11.86 -0.23 12.89
C ALA A 174 -11.56 1.24 13.20
N ILE A 175 -12.00 2.13 12.30
CA ILE A 175 -11.74 3.57 12.40
C ILE A 175 -12.41 4.16 13.65
N LEU A 176 -11.61 4.80 14.51
CA LEU A 176 -12.06 5.38 15.77
C LEU A 176 -13.12 6.45 15.51
N GLY A 177 -14.23 6.37 16.23
CA GLY A 177 -15.37 7.27 16.05
C GLY A 177 -16.23 6.99 14.80
N GLN A 178 -15.90 6.00 13.98
CA GLN A 178 -16.62 5.68 12.74
C GLN A 178 -16.99 4.18 12.65
N SER A 179 -17.68 3.67 13.68
CA SER A 179 -18.02 2.24 13.83
C SER A 179 -18.92 1.66 12.73
N SER A 180 -19.58 2.52 11.93
CA SER A 180 -20.37 2.09 10.77
C SER A 180 -19.52 1.71 9.55
N LEU A 181 -18.24 2.09 9.52
CA LEU A 181 -17.35 1.74 8.40
C LEU A 181 -16.85 0.29 8.56
N PRO A 182 -16.94 -0.56 7.53
CA PRO A 182 -16.46 -1.94 7.61
C PRO A 182 -14.96 -2.00 7.91
N LYS A 183 -14.54 -2.80 8.90
CA LYS A 183 -13.13 -2.87 9.31
C LYS A 183 -12.22 -3.57 8.29
N ASP A 184 -12.79 -4.43 7.46
CA ASP A 184 -12.11 -5.30 6.48
C ASP A 184 -12.00 -4.67 5.09
N THR A 185 -11.96 -3.34 5.03
CA THR A 185 -11.76 -2.57 3.81
C THR A 185 -10.56 -1.64 3.93
N TRP A 186 -9.85 -1.47 2.81
CA TRP A 186 -9.00 -0.31 2.58
C TRP A 186 -9.87 0.91 2.33
N LYS A 187 -9.48 2.06 2.87
CA LYS A 187 -10.26 3.30 2.81
C LYS A 187 -9.36 4.47 2.47
N VAL A 188 -9.84 5.38 1.61
CA VAL A 188 -9.26 6.71 1.44
C VAL A 188 -10.17 7.69 2.17
N LEU A 189 -9.61 8.41 3.15
CA LEU A 189 -10.28 9.46 3.89
C LEU A 189 -9.71 10.83 3.50
N ASP A 190 -10.56 11.85 3.45
CA ASP A 190 -10.14 13.24 3.25
C ASP A 190 -9.57 13.86 4.55
N ARG A 191 -9.15 15.13 4.49
CA ARG A 191 -8.59 15.85 5.65
C ARG A 191 -9.50 15.89 6.88
N ASN A 192 -10.82 15.81 6.67
CA ASN A 192 -11.80 15.82 7.75
C ASN A 192 -12.16 14.39 8.20
N ASN A 193 -11.35 13.39 7.82
CA ASN A 193 -11.57 11.97 8.05
C ASN A 193 -12.88 11.43 7.45
N ARG A 194 -13.45 12.09 6.43
CA ARG A 194 -14.63 11.57 5.72
C ARG A 194 -14.17 10.58 4.65
N GLN A 195 -14.81 9.42 4.60
CA GLN A 195 -14.52 8.41 3.57
C GLN A 195 -14.85 8.95 2.17
N ILE A 196 -13.83 9.02 1.32
CA ILE A 196 -13.96 9.34 -0.10
C ILE A 196 -14.25 8.07 -0.90
N TRP A 197 -13.55 6.99 -0.57
CA TRP A 197 -13.70 5.71 -1.29
C TRP A 197 -13.19 4.55 -0.43
N SER A 198 -13.68 3.34 -0.70
CA SER A 198 -13.19 2.11 -0.07
C SER A 198 -13.33 0.88 -0.96
N THR A 199 -12.55 -0.15 -0.65
CA THR A 199 -12.62 -1.48 -1.29
C THR A 199 -12.27 -2.58 -0.29
N GLN A 200 -12.78 -3.79 -0.53
CA GLN A 200 -12.46 -4.95 0.30
C GLN A 200 -10.94 -5.24 0.30
N ILE A 201 -10.43 -5.68 1.45
CA ILE A 201 -9.05 -6.21 1.55
C ILE A 201 -8.98 -7.58 0.87
N LEU A 202 -8.10 -7.70 -0.12
CA LEU A 202 -7.76 -8.96 -0.80
C LEU A 202 -6.50 -9.54 -0.15
N LYS A 203 -6.63 -10.68 0.51
CA LYS A 203 -5.53 -11.27 1.29
C LYS A 203 -4.47 -11.99 0.45
N ASN A 204 -4.79 -12.33 -0.79
CA ASN A 204 -3.93 -13.17 -1.63
C ASN A 204 -3.36 -12.43 -2.86
N ASP A 205 -3.86 -11.22 -3.14
CA ASP A 205 -3.55 -10.47 -4.37
C ASP A 205 -2.93 -9.11 -4.06
N TRP A 206 -2.22 -8.56 -5.04
CA TRP A 206 -1.86 -7.14 -5.01
C TRP A 206 -3.12 -6.29 -5.16
N GLN A 207 -3.13 -5.15 -4.46
CA GLN A 207 -4.09 -4.09 -4.68
C GLN A 207 -3.30 -2.83 -5.01
N ASN A 208 -3.54 -2.28 -6.20
CA ASN A 208 -2.80 -1.12 -6.70
C ASN A 208 -3.66 0.12 -6.49
N PHE A 209 -3.04 1.20 -6.01
CA PHE A 209 -3.70 2.46 -5.73
C PHE A 209 -2.90 3.61 -6.33
N ALA A 210 -3.63 4.63 -6.75
CA ALA A 210 -3.06 5.96 -6.95
C ALA A 210 -3.97 7.01 -6.35
N ILE A 211 -3.39 8.04 -5.74
CA ILE A 211 -4.14 9.15 -5.14
C ILE A 211 -3.56 10.45 -5.68
N THR A 212 -4.35 11.16 -6.48
CA THR A 212 -4.00 12.48 -7.01
C THR A 212 -4.47 13.56 -6.05
N LEU A 213 -3.55 14.45 -5.68
CA LEU A 213 -3.84 15.71 -5.01
C LEU A 213 -3.57 16.85 -6.01
N ASP A 214 -4.59 17.65 -6.28
CA ASP A 214 -4.44 18.93 -6.99
C ASP A 214 -4.36 20.03 -5.92
N PHE A 215 -3.15 20.52 -5.66
CA PHE A 215 -2.90 21.59 -4.69
C PHE A 215 -3.35 22.96 -5.23
N ASN A 216 -3.47 23.12 -6.55
CA ASN A 216 -3.97 24.36 -7.15
C ASN A 216 -5.49 24.48 -6.99
N LYS A 217 -6.22 23.37 -7.15
CA LYS A 217 -7.68 23.33 -7.12
C LYS A 217 -8.27 22.80 -5.83
N ASN A 218 -7.45 22.35 -4.89
CA ASN A 218 -7.90 21.69 -3.66
C ASN A 218 -8.84 20.52 -3.97
N THR A 219 -8.36 19.55 -4.76
CA THR A 219 -9.10 18.33 -5.05
C THR A 219 -8.30 17.06 -4.79
N LEU A 220 -9.02 15.96 -4.53
CA LEU A 220 -8.49 14.61 -4.39
C LEU A 220 -9.17 13.67 -5.40
N GLN A 221 -8.43 12.74 -5.99
CA GLN A 221 -8.98 11.70 -6.86
C GLN A 221 -8.32 10.35 -6.60
N VAL A 222 -9.11 9.27 -6.60
CA VAL A 222 -8.64 7.91 -6.31
C VAL A 222 -8.68 7.04 -7.56
N TYR A 223 -7.63 6.23 -7.70
CA TYR A 223 -7.47 5.20 -8.72
C TYR A 223 -7.21 3.87 -8.03
N TYR A 224 -7.75 2.79 -8.59
CA TYR A 224 -7.58 1.46 -8.03
C TYR A 224 -7.61 0.36 -9.10
N SER A 225 -6.87 -0.73 -8.86
CA SER A 225 -7.04 -2.00 -9.57
C SER A 225 -6.65 -3.21 -8.72
N LYS A 226 -7.07 -4.40 -9.15
CA LYS A 226 -6.76 -5.68 -8.51
C LYS A 226 -5.67 -6.41 -9.29
N GLY A 227 -4.73 -7.03 -8.58
CA GLY A 227 -3.69 -7.87 -9.18
C GLY A 227 -2.92 -7.14 -10.27
N ASP A 228 -3.02 -7.64 -11.50
CA ASP A 228 -2.39 -7.12 -12.71
C ASP A 228 -3.32 -6.25 -13.57
N GLU A 229 -4.57 -6.03 -13.16
CA GLU A 229 -5.52 -5.20 -13.89
C GLU A 229 -5.00 -3.75 -14.04
N PRO A 230 -5.31 -3.07 -15.16
CA PRO A 230 -5.03 -1.64 -15.32
C PRO A 230 -5.66 -0.77 -14.23
N LEU A 231 -4.88 0.19 -13.70
CA LEU A 231 -5.41 1.20 -12.78
C LEU A 231 -6.49 2.00 -13.49
N LYS A 232 -7.60 2.22 -12.79
CA LYS A 232 -8.72 3.02 -13.29
C LYS A 232 -9.14 3.99 -12.22
N SER A 233 -9.62 5.15 -12.64
CA SER A 233 -10.25 6.10 -11.75
C SER A 233 -11.51 5.46 -11.15
N VAL A 234 -11.60 5.47 -9.83
CA VAL A 234 -12.75 4.95 -9.07
C VAL A 234 -13.57 6.06 -8.40
N THR A 235 -13.09 7.29 -8.49
CA THR A 235 -13.83 8.51 -8.13
C THR A 235 -13.61 9.58 -9.18
N SER A 236 -14.56 10.51 -9.34
CA SER A 236 -14.21 11.81 -9.92
C SER A 236 -13.25 12.56 -8.99
N ALA A 237 -12.66 13.66 -9.45
CA ALA A 237 -12.03 14.61 -8.54
C ALA A 237 -13.10 15.18 -7.58
N VAL A 238 -12.80 15.17 -6.28
CA VAL A 238 -13.67 15.69 -5.22
C VAL A 238 -12.96 16.80 -4.47
N SER A 239 -13.71 17.75 -3.90
CA SER A 239 -13.14 18.82 -3.08
C SER A 239 -12.37 18.25 -1.88
N ASN A 240 -11.14 18.71 -1.66
CA ASN A 240 -10.30 18.35 -0.52
C ASN A 240 -9.39 19.51 -0.12
N ASN A 241 -9.25 19.79 1.17
CA ASN A 241 -8.34 20.83 1.63
C ASN A 241 -6.88 20.31 1.63
N ASN A 242 -6.13 20.64 0.57
CA ASN A 242 -4.75 20.23 0.37
C ASN A 242 -3.71 21.22 0.94
N ALA A 243 -4.13 22.27 1.65
CA ALA A 243 -3.23 23.33 2.12
C ALA A 243 -2.26 22.85 3.21
N GLY A 244 -1.18 23.62 3.43
CA GLY A 244 -0.28 23.44 4.57
C GLY A 244 0.99 22.62 4.31
N GLU A 245 1.34 22.37 3.05
CA GLU A 245 2.54 21.60 2.65
C GLU A 245 2.66 20.28 3.42
N GLY A 246 3.87 19.78 3.65
CA GLY A 246 4.11 18.57 4.43
C GLY A 246 4.81 17.46 3.67
N GLN A 247 4.68 16.24 4.18
CA GLN A 247 5.41 15.05 3.70
C GLN A 247 4.50 13.84 3.57
N TYR A 248 4.82 12.98 2.60
CA TYR A 248 4.24 11.66 2.53
C TYR A 248 4.85 10.72 3.57
N GLN A 249 4.02 9.84 4.08
CA GLN A 249 4.36 8.83 5.08
C GLN A 249 3.83 7.48 4.62
N ILE A 250 4.70 6.48 4.52
CA ILE A 250 4.38 5.14 4.01
C ILE A 250 4.83 4.08 5.00
N GLY A 251 3.91 3.25 5.47
CA GLY A 251 4.25 2.20 6.43
C GLY A 251 3.06 1.86 7.30
N ILE A 252 3.20 1.92 8.62
CA ILE A 252 2.12 1.55 9.54
C ILE A 252 2.13 2.50 10.73
N LEU A 253 0.99 3.11 11.01
CA LEU A 253 0.64 3.68 12.30
C LEU A 253 -0.62 2.97 12.81
N LYS A 254 -0.44 2.09 13.80
CA LYS A 254 -1.53 1.41 14.50
C LYS A 254 -1.97 2.24 15.70
N LYS A 255 -3.27 2.57 15.75
CA LYS A 255 -3.88 3.25 16.90
C LYS A 255 -4.29 2.26 17.99
N PRO A 256 -4.27 2.65 19.27
CA PRO A 256 -4.76 1.82 20.36
C PRO A 256 -6.29 1.80 20.39
N THR A 257 -6.86 0.88 21.18
CA THR A 257 -8.30 0.84 21.47
C THR A 257 -8.58 1.15 22.94
N GLY A 258 -9.83 1.42 23.30
CA GLY A 258 -10.25 1.55 24.71
C GLY A 258 -9.73 2.80 25.43
N THR A 259 -9.41 3.88 24.70
CA THR A 259 -8.98 5.15 25.30
C THR A 259 -9.49 6.35 24.52
N SER A 260 -9.60 7.51 25.19
CA SER A 260 -9.75 8.82 24.57
C SER A 260 -8.40 9.52 24.32
N ASP A 261 -7.35 9.16 25.05
CA ASP A 261 -5.98 9.66 24.83
C ASP A 261 -5.22 8.66 23.96
N VAL A 262 -5.56 8.71 22.67
CA VAL A 262 -5.08 7.79 21.62
C VAL A 262 -3.56 7.89 21.42
N VAL A 263 -2.96 9.06 21.68
CA VAL A 263 -1.52 9.27 21.47
C VAL A 263 -0.70 8.59 22.57
N ASN A 264 -1.16 8.66 23.83
CA ASN A 264 -0.32 8.27 24.97
C ASN A 264 -0.73 6.96 25.64
N SER A 265 -1.95 6.46 25.42
CA SER A 265 -2.52 5.37 26.22
C SER A 265 -3.39 4.41 25.41
N GLY A 266 -4.05 3.46 26.07
CA GLY A 266 -4.97 2.51 25.47
C GLY A 266 -4.38 1.12 25.25
N TYR A 267 -5.23 0.21 24.80
CA TYR A 267 -4.89 -1.18 24.60
C TYR A 267 -4.10 -1.39 23.31
N GLN A 268 -3.06 -2.22 23.41
CA GLN A 268 -2.32 -2.84 22.33
C GLN A 268 -2.08 -4.28 22.77
N GLU A 269 -2.20 -5.23 21.84
CA GLU A 269 -1.82 -6.62 22.10
C GLU A 269 -0.33 -6.71 22.42
N SER A 270 0.06 -7.72 23.21
CA SER A 270 1.46 -8.05 23.47
C SER A 270 2.04 -8.94 22.37
N ASN A 271 3.38 -8.94 22.25
CA ASN A 271 4.12 -9.71 21.25
C ASN A 271 3.71 -9.34 19.82
N LEU A 272 3.50 -8.04 19.58
CA LEU A 272 3.04 -7.55 18.30
C LEU A 272 4.06 -7.87 17.20
N ASN A 273 3.56 -8.42 16.10
CA ASN A 273 4.34 -8.72 14.89
C ASN A 273 3.40 -8.60 13.69
N GLU A 274 3.21 -7.35 13.25
CA GLU A 274 2.30 -7.01 12.17
C GLU A 274 3.08 -6.31 11.05
N GLY A 275 2.59 -6.42 9.82
CA GLY A 275 3.29 -5.90 8.67
C GLY A 275 2.39 -5.75 7.45
N LEU A 276 2.84 -4.92 6.53
CA LEU A 276 2.18 -4.69 5.25
C LEU A 276 3.25 -4.62 4.16
N ILE A 277 3.01 -5.37 3.08
CA ILE A 277 3.93 -5.43 1.94
C ILE A 277 3.56 -4.31 0.98
N TYR A 278 4.58 -3.60 0.51
CA TYR A 278 4.53 -2.49 -0.42
C TYR A 278 5.31 -2.80 -1.70
N GLY A 279 4.84 -2.23 -2.81
CA GLY A 279 5.52 -2.20 -4.10
C GLY A 279 5.02 -1.00 -4.92
N SER A 280 5.59 -0.77 -6.10
CA SER A 280 5.15 0.32 -7.01
C SER A 280 5.05 1.69 -6.36
N LEU A 281 5.94 1.99 -5.41
CA LEU A 281 5.90 3.20 -4.60
C LEU A 281 6.62 4.36 -5.29
N PHE A 282 5.89 5.35 -5.79
CA PHE A 282 6.47 6.57 -6.35
C PHE A 282 5.47 7.71 -6.33
N ILE A 283 5.96 8.95 -6.45
CA ILE A 283 5.15 10.13 -6.70
C ILE A 283 5.51 10.66 -8.08
N GLU A 284 4.52 10.90 -8.91
CA GLU A 284 4.69 11.50 -10.23
C GLU A 284 4.10 12.92 -10.30
N ASP A 285 4.63 13.70 -11.24
CA ASP A 285 4.06 14.99 -11.61
C ASP A 285 2.87 14.78 -12.54
N SER A 286 1.67 15.05 -12.02
CA SER A 286 0.41 14.86 -12.72
C SER A 286 -0.14 16.13 -13.34
N ALA A 287 0.73 17.11 -13.58
CA ALA A 287 0.39 18.29 -14.37
C ALA A 287 -0.23 17.89 -15.72
N ASN A 288 -1.16 18.72 -16.22
CA ASN A 288 -1.88 18.51 -17.48
C ASN A 288 -2.66 17.17 -17.56
N GLY A 289 -2.99 16.55 -16.43
CA GLY A 289 -3.74 15.30 -16.40
C GLY A 289 -2.90 14.05 -16.69
N CYS A 290 -1.57 14.12 -16.59
CA CYS A 290 -0.73 12.94 -16.71
C CYS A 290 -0.94 12.02 -15.49
N VAL A 291 -1.42 10.81 -15.71
CA VAL A 291 -1.48 9.76 -14.67
C VAL A 291 -1.09 8.42 -15.27
N SER A 292 -0.09 7.75 -14.69
CA SER A 292 0.31 6.38 -15.06
C SER A 292 -0.77 5.38 -14.61
N LEU A 293 -1.31 4.56 -15.53
CA LEU A 293 -2.45 3.65 -15.29
C LEU A 293 -2.13 2.21 -15.69
#